data_AF-A0A1F3V9J0-F1
#
_entry.id   AF-A0A1F3V9J0-F1
#
_cell.length_a   1.000
_cell.length_b   1.000
_cell.length_c   1.000
_cell.angle_alpha   90.00
_cell.angle_beta   90.00
_cell.angle_gamma   90.00
#
_symmetry.space_group_name_H-M   'P 1'
#
loop_
_entity.id
_entity.type
_entity.pdbx_description
1 polymer ?
#
loop_
_entity_poly.entity_id
_entity_poly.type
_entity_poly.pdbx_seq_one_letter_code
_entity_poly.pdbx_strand_id
1 'polypeptide(L)'
;MNFFTSMILASLLTISMSGCGFVEDKKNAAPAPTSAPERKLEEQKPEDDQDSDGDKVPDQQERLLGRRPFMADLPEVRVRFLQDYLIEAKFKSVSDGSVASFKIDTKVGRNDPNFKYRIGDIFIRDKAYNAAANVGKFSTHSFGEIVERDYFWIKWPEIDPQFYAKEILDNQKYFDETKYEYAGATIKLENSIQLLANRGFEMIKNPTLNFYYYDQERESYELLASKVVERNFAAGVNETVAVTIENVPLALLSENFFKRGEFIVSEVADYEIPSMETTYQELLASIKEKSVPVNYNTPLESRVWYVGVNGESKRLDQVLGVLFERNFTIENDQIKKIDQFESNLPSFTYLKEIASLDKKGKWFLFTDKINRHYLDYEYGASDVIALSYITGAELAAQSSEKVVGLQANITGGEDYRLFSLGNISPNAKIDIQIVPERKWGEKFIEEDRNYRERPCSCGKNCICGVLTVDCYVKVNHGSSYDNSFSFNKDFSGELSQIMLIINKSEFALSDLVAQKKLSANWVGNNLHLKIDDPTKILEMANFEENVLFLKLKNFKGQTFQGAYLHNATGKDKTICPGMVARACLNWEEKGVFAGSVMMDGFRPFVSRGLKLFPARDYAQAFSVSVSSVINNMYN
;
A
#
# COMPACT_ATOMS: atom_id res chain seq x y z
N MET A 1 -36.65 -16.42 70.86
CA MET A 1 -35.94 -17.55 70.22
C MET A 1 -35.74 -17.17 68.76
N ASN A 2 -34.90 -16.19 68.48
CA ASN A 2 -33.44 -16.12 68.65
C ASN A 2 -32.77 -16.68 67.39
N PHE A 3 -32.26 -15.81 66.53
CA PHE A 3 -30.87 -15.32 66.66
C PHE A 3 -29.87 -16.48 66.57
N PHE A 4 -29.91 -17.32 65.53
CA PHE A 4 -28.86 -18.35 65.36
C PHE A 4 -28.56 -18.78 63.91
N THR A 5 -28.84 -17.93 62.92
CA THR A 5 -28.45 -18.21 61.53
C THR A 5 -27.64 -17.09 60.86
N SER A 6 -27.35 -16.00 61.57
CA SER A 6 -26.53 -14.89 61.04
C SER A 6 -25.12 -14.82 61.64
N MET A 7 -24.70 -15.81 62.45
CA MET A 7 -23.43 -15.77 63.20
C MET A 7 -22.48 -16.95 62.87
N ILE A 8 -22.81 -17.82 61.91
CA ILE A 8 -21.95 -18.95 61.49
C ILE A 8 -21.28 -18.68 60.13
N LEU A 9 -21.78 -17.74 59.32
CA LEU A 9 -21.12 -17.33 58.08
C LEU A 9 -20.01 -16.27 58.29
N ALA A 10 -19.98 -15.62 59.46
CA ALA A 10 -18.99 -14.60 59.82
C ALA A 10 -17.77 -15.15 60.60
N SER A 11 -17.73 -16.46 60.88
CA SER A 11 -16.62 -17.10 61.62
C SER A 11 -15.82 -18.11 60.79
N LEU A 12 -16.04 -18.15 59.47
CA LEU A 12 -15.26 -18.98 58.53
C LEU A 12 -14.40 -18.15 57.55
N LEU A 13 -14.34 -16.81 57.72
CA LEU A 13 -13.56 -15.92 56.86
C LEU A 13 -12.32 -15.30 57.54
N THR A 14 -11.95 -15.73 58.75
CA THR A 14 -10.85 -15.12 59.54
C THR A 14 -9.79 -16.09 60.05
N ILE A 15 -9.52 -17.19 59.33
CA ILE A 15 -8.35 -18.05 59.61
C ILE A 15 -7.71 -18.54 58.31
N SER A 16 -6.90 -17.67 57.67
CA SER A 16 -5.78 -18.07 56.81
C SER A 16 -4.87 -16.86 56.51
N MET A 17 -4.32 -16.27 57.57
CA MET A 17 -3.12 -15.43 57.49
C MET A 17 -2.05 -16.04 58.37
N SER A 18 -1.22 -16.90 57.78
CA SER A 18 0.04 -17.38 58.35
C SER A 18 1.01 -17.75 57.21
N GLY A 19 1.92 -16.82 56.90
CA GLY A 19 3.34 -17.08 56.59
C GLY A 19 3.72 -18.00 55.43
N CYS A 20 4.12 -17.41 54.31
CA CYS A 20 5.35 -17.79 53.62
C CYS A 20 6.18 -16.51 53.43
N GLY A 21 7.17 -16.31 54.29
CA GLY A 21 8.21 -15.31 54.10
C GLY A 21 9.20 -15.82 53.06
N PHE A 22 9.31 -15.08 51.95
CA PHE A 22 10.50 -15.15 51.10
C PHE A 22 11.52 -14.15 51.68
N VAL A 23 12.62 -14.70 52.19
CA VAL A 23 13.84 -13.95 52.52
C VAL A 23 14.55 -13.74 51.19
N GLU A 24 14.57 -12.49 50.71
CA GLU A 24 15.42 -12.09 49.60
C GLU A 24 16.76 -11.61 50.17
N ASP A 25 17.83 -12.24 49.70
CA ASP A 25 19.20 -12.03 50.14
C ASP A 25 19.64 -10.57 49.91
N LYS A 26 20.07 -9.91 51.00
CA LYS A 26 20.75 -8.62 50.96
C LYS A 26 22.07 -8.73 50.20
N LYS A 27 22.08 -8.35 48.93
CA LYS A 27 23.30 -7.86 48.24
C LYS A 27 22.98 -6.63 47.39
N ASN A 28 23.39 -5.48 47.93
CA ASN A 28 23.70 -4.21 47.25
C ASN A 28 22.81 -3.81 46.06
N ALA A 29 21.61 -3.31 46.36
CA ALA A 29 20.85 -2.47 45.44
C ALA A 29 21.03 -0.98 45.83
N ALA A 30 21.39 -0.16 44.85
CA ALA A 30 21.43 1.30 44.95
C ALA A 30 20.05 1.86 45.40
N PRO A 31 20.00 3.03 46.06
CA PRO A 31 18.75 3.58 46.57
C PRO A 31 17.75 3.81 45.42
N ALA A 32 16.52 3.35 45.64
CA ALA A 32 15.38 3.62 44.76
C ALA A 32 15.22 5.14 44.55
N PRO A 33 14.89 5.59 43.33
CA PRO A 33 14.61 7.00 43.09
C PRO A 33 13.38 7.40 43.91
N THR A 34 13.52 8.52 44.60
CA THR A 34 12.53 9.14 45.46
C THR A 34 11.26 9.39 44.64
N SER A 35 10.11 8.92 45.13
CA SER A 35 8.80 9.22 44.55
C SER A 35 8.64 10.73 44.37
N ALA A 36 8.39 11.16 43.13
CA ALA A 36 8.16 12.56 42.80
C ALA A 36 6.96 13.11 43.61
N PRO A 37 7.01 14.37 44.07
CA PRO A 37 5.93 14.99 44.83
C PRO A 37 4.65 15.10 43.98
N GLU A 38 3.52 14.76 44.58
CA GLU A 38 2.18 14.91 44.02
C GLU A 38 1.89 16.40 43.74
N ARG A 39 1.84 16.79 42.45
CA ARG A 39 1.67 18.17 42.00
C ARG A 39 0.18 18.55 42.10
N LYS A 40 -0.15 19.60 42.85
CA LYS A 40 -1.52 20.14 42.96
C LYS A 40 -1.81 21.08 41.80
N LEU A 41 -2.92 20.83 41.09
CA LEU A 41 -3.47 21.74 40.08
C LEU A 41 -4.09 22.97 40.78
N GLU A 42 -3.63 24.17 40.45
CA GLU A 42 -4.27 25.42 40.88
C GLU A 42 -5.46 25.74 39.96
N GLU A 43 -6.60 26.08 40.56
CA GLU A 43 -7.85 26.39 39.86
C GLU A 43 -7.84 27.86 39.41
N GLN A 44 -7.80 28.12 38.10
CA GLN A 44 -7.84 29.48 37.57
C GLN A 44 -9.24 30.10 37.74
N LYS A 45 -9.29 31.31 38.29
CA LYS A 45 -10.52 32.10 38.41
C LYS A 45 -10.57 33.12 37.26
N PRO A 46 -11.64 33.14 36.45
CA PRO A 46 -11.81 34.12 35.39
C PRO A 46 -12.11 35.50 35.98
N GLU A 47 -11.66 36.53 35.26
CA GLU A 47 -11.98 37.93 35.53
C GLU A 47 -13.20 38.37 34.71
N ASP A 48 -13.99 39.34 35.21
CA ASP A 48 -15.35 39.58 34.73
C ASP A 48 -15.45 40.11 33.28
N ASP A 49 -14.44 40.83 32.76
CA ASP A 49 -14.43 41.46 31.43
C ASP A 49 -13.35 40.91 30.48
N GLN A 50 -12.61 39.87 30.88
CA GLN A 50 -11.54 39.31 30.08
C GLN A 50 -12.08 38.27 29.09
N ASP A 51 -11.46 38.22 27.91
CA ASP A 51 -11.60 37.15 26.92
C ASP A 51 -10.25 36.43 26.88
N SER A 52 -10.15 35.36 27.68
CA SER A 52 -8.89 34.68 27.99
C SER A 52 -8.38 33.77 26.87
N ASP A 53 -9.26 33.34 25.96
CA ASP A 53 -8.96 32.38 24.90
C ASP A 53 -9.11 32.94 23.47
N GLY A 54 -9.65 34.15 23.32
CA GLY A 54 -9.64 34.93 22.09
C GLY A 54 -10.85 34.70 21.20
N ASP A 55 -11.89 34.01 21.67
CA ASP A 55 -13.09 33.67 20.89
C ASP A 55 -14.11 34.82 20.74
N LYS A 56 -13.75 36.00 21.28
CA LYS A 56 -14.56 37.23 21.30
C LYS A 56 -15.80 37.16 22.20
N VAL A 57 -15.87 36.20 23.12
CA VAL A 57 -16.89 36.11 24.17
C VAL A 57 -16.21 36.29 25.54
N PRO A 58 -16.69 37.22 26.40
CA PRO A 58 -16.10 37.38 27.74
C PRO A 58 -16.31 36.14 28.62
N ASP A 59 -15.30 35.80 29.43
CA ASP A 59 -15.25 34.63 30.31
C ASP A 59 -16.50 34.51 31.22
N GLN A 60 -17.03 35.64 31.71
CA GLN A 60 -18.24 35.67 32.54
C GLN A 60 -19.49 35.28 31.73
N GLN A 61 -19.60 35.77 30.50
CA GLN A 61 -20.72 35.47 29.61
C GLN A 61 -20.71 33.99 29.21
N GLU A 62 -19.54 33.42 28.96
CA GLU A 62 -19.38 32.00 28.70
C GLU A 62 -19.90 31.14 29.86
N ARG A 63 -19.56 31.47 31.10
CA ARG A 63 -20.09 30.77 32.29
C ARG A 63 -21.61 30.82 32.36
N LEU A 64 -22.21 31.98 32.09
CA LEU A 64 -23.67 32.14 32.09
C LEU A 64 -24.33 31.27 31.01
N LEU A 65 -23.65 31.06 29.88
CA LEU A 65 -24.07 30.18 28.79
C LEU A 65 -23.72 28.70 29.02
N GLY A 66 -23.04 28.38 30.12
CA GLY A 66 -22.56 27.03 30.43
C GLY A 66 -21.44 26.54 29.50
N ARG A 67 -20.62 27.47 29.00
CA ARG A 67 -19.40 27.26 28.21
C ARG A 67 -18.16 27.34 29.12
N ARG A 68 -16.96 27.16 28.55
CA ARG A 68 -15.70 27.00 29.30
C ARG A 68 -14.76 28.21 29.08
N PRO A 69 -14.57 29.08 30.09
CA PRO A 69 -13.79 30.35 30.03
C PRO A 69 -12.36 30.37 29.49
N PHE A 70 -11.77 29.21 29.25
CA PHE A 70 -10.34 29.08 28.94
C PHE A 70 -10.13 28.14 27.74
N MET A 71 -11.20 27.90 26.96
CA MET A 71 -11.23 26.95 25.88
C MET A 71 -12.08 27.54 24.75
N ALA A 72 -11.40 28.07 23.73
CA ALA A 72 -12.04 28.90 22.73
C ALA A 72 -13.15 28.16 21.99
N ASP A 73 -14.31 28.81 21.85
CA ASP A 73 -15.40 28.31 21.04
C ASP A 73 -15.15 28.62 19.56
N LEU A 74 -14.94 27.57 18.77
CA LEU A 74 -14.81 27.65 17.31
C LEU A 74 -15.87 26.76 16.65
N PRO A 75 -16.48 27.17 15.51
CA PRO A 75 -17.30 26.26 14.72
C PRO A 75 -16.43 25.11 14.19
N GLU A 76 -16.67 23.89 14.66
CA GLU A 76 -15.89 22.73 14.22
C GLU A 76 -16.51 22.14 12.95
N VAL A 77 -15.82 22.34 11.82
CA VAL A 77 -16.22 21.80 10.53
C VAL A 77 -15.39 20.56 10.23
N ARG A 78 -16.05 19.39 10.21
CA ARG A 78 -15.43 18.15 9.75
C ARG A 78 -15.59 18.03 8.25
N VAL A 79 -14.48 18.21 7.54
CA VAL A 79 -14.40 17.87 6.11
C VAL A 79 -13.70 16.53 5.96
N ARG A 80 -14.27 15.67 5.11
CA ARG A 80 -13.72 14.35 4.81
C ARG A 80 -13.76 14.16 3.31
N PHE A 81 -12.62 13.80 2.73
CA PHE A 81 -12.60 13.24 1.40
C PHE A 81 -13.29 11.88 1.40
N LEU A 82 -14.32 11.75 0.58
CA LEU A 82 -14.87 10.45 0.24
C LEU A 82 -13.90 9.81 -0.77
N GLN A 83 -13.67 8.50 -0.72
CA GLN A 83 -12.73 7.83 -1.65
C GLN A 83 -13.14 7.93 -3.13
N ASP A 84 -14.32 8.49 -3.39
CA ASP A 84 -14.91 8.72 -4.69
C ASP A 84 -14.34 9.96 -5.38
N TYR A 85 -13.58 9.70 -6.43
CA TYR A 85 -13.13 10.70 -7.38
C TYR A 85 -13.22 10.17 -8.82
N LEU A 86 -13.19 11.14 -9.73
CA LEU A 86 -13.14 10.92 -11.15
C LEU A 86 -12.02 11.78 -11.76
N ILE A 87 -11.02 11.14 -12.37
CA ILE A 87 -10.01 11.81 -13.21
C ILE A 87 -10.39 11.58 -14.68
N GLU A 88 -10.52 12.66 -15.44
CA GLU A 88 -10.63 12.61 -16.89
C GLU A 88 -9.48 13.41 -17.51
N ALA A 89 -8.59 12.73 -18.21
CA ALA A 89 -7.44 13.35 -18.86
C ALA A 89 -7.51 13.18 -20.37
N LYS A 90 -7.20 14.24 -21.11
CA LYS A 90 -7.24 14.29 -22.58
C LYS A 90 -5.84 14.48 -23.14
N PHE A 91 -5.56 13.74 -24.21
CA PHE A 91 -4.30 13.74 -24.93
C PHE A 91 -4.57 13.82 -26.43
N LYS A 92 -3.76 14.56 -27.16
CA LYS A 92 -3.78 14.59 -28.62
C LYS A 92 -2.74 13.63 -29.15
N SER A 93 -3.10 12.76 -30.08
CA SER A 93 -2.10 11.95 -30.78
C SER A 93 -1.25 12.84 -31.69
N VAL A 94 0.06 12.66 -31.62
CA VAL A 94 1.03 13.36 -32.49
C VAL A 94 0.89 12.90 -33.94
N SER A 95 0.41 11.67 -34.18
CA SER A 95 0.35 11.06 -35.52
C SER A 95 -0.81 11.55 -36.39
N ASP A 96 -2.01 11.71 -35.81
CA ASP A 96 -3.24 12.02 -36.55
C ASP A 96 -4.04 13.17 -35.94
N GLY A 97 -3.58 13.76 -34.83
CA GLY A 97 -4.27 14.85 -34.13
C GLY A 97 -5.55 14.42 -33.41
N SER A 98 -5.88 13.13 -33.37
CA SER A 98 -7.07 12.61 -32.69
C SER A 98 -6.95 12.81 -31.17
N VAL A 99 -8.08 13.07 -30.51
CA VAL A 99 -8.12 13.21 -29.05
C VAL A 99 -8.38 11.84 -28.44
N ALA A 100 -7.38 11.33 -27.74
CA ALA A 100 -7.51 10.19 -26.85
C ALA A 100 -7.79 10.70 -25.43
N SER A 101 -8.47 9.89 -24.62
CA SER A 101 -8.70 10.20 -23.22
C SER A 101 -8.74 8.94 -22.38
N PHE A 102 -8.37 9.07 -21.11
CA PHE A 102 -8.65 8.06 -20.12
C PHE A 102 -9.51 8.60 -19.00
N LYS A 103 -10.19 7.66 -18.33
CA LYS A 103 -11.10 7.93 -17.22
C LYS A 103 -10.76 6.99 -16.07
N ILE A 104 -10.36 7.53 -14.92
CA ILE A 104 -10.19 6.77 -13.67
C ILE A 104 -11.36 7.13 -12.77
N ASP A 105 -12.24 6.15 -12.52
CA ASP A 105 -13.45 6.32 -11.73
C ASP A 105 -13.47 5.31 -10.58
N THR A 106 -13.21 5.80 -9.37
CA THR A 106 -13.17 4.95 -8.16
C THR A 106 -14.55 4.50 -7.70
N LYS A 107 -15.64 5.12 -8.18
CA LYS A 107 -17.01 4.71 -7.84
C LYS A 107 -17.34 3.31 -8.35
N VAL A 108 -16.68 2.89 -9.43
CA VAL A 108 -16.87 1.57 -10.05
C VAL A 108 -16.55 0.45 -9.06
N GLY A 109 -15.64 0.70 -8.10
CA GLY A 109 -15.26 -0.26 -7.07
C GLY A 109 -16.30 -0.47 -5.95
N ARG A 110 -17.29 0.42 -5.78
CA ARG A 110 -18.26 0.33 -4.66
C ARG A 110 -19.11 -0.94 -4.65
N ASN A 111 -19.30 -1.57 -5.81
CA ASN A 111 -20.04 -2.82 -5.93
C ASN A 111 -19.17 -4.06 -5.69
N ASP A 112 -17.85 -3.89 -5.55
CA ASP A 112 -16.93 -4.98 -5.20
C ASP A 112 -16.85 -5.10 -3.67
N PRO A 113 -17.26 -6.23 -3.07
CA PRO A 113 -17.15 -6.43 -1.63
C PRO A 113 -15.70 -6.42 -1.10
N ASN A 114 -14.70 -6.54 -1.98
CA ASN A 114 -13.29 -6.42 -1.62
C ASN A 114 -12.80 -4.97 -1.57
N PHE A 115 -13.58 -4.01 -2.08
CA PHE A 115 -13.20 -2.61 -2.07
C PHE A 115 -13.25 -2.05 -0.65
N LYS A 116 -12.07 -1.79 -0.08
CA LYS A 116 -11.93 -1.22 1.26
C LYS A 116 -12.12 0.29 1.19
N TYR A 117 -13.30 0.74 1.59
CA TYR A 117 -13.59 2.17 1.69
C TYR A 117 -12.70 2.84 2.74
N ARG A 118 -11.95 3.88 2.35
CA ARG A 118 -11.09 4.67 3.24
C ARG A 118 -11.48 6.14 3.20
N ILE A 119 -11.22 6.85 4.29
CA ILE A 119 -11.47 8.29 4.42
C ILE A 119 -10.11 8.98 4.59
N GLY A 120 -9.99 10.20 4.07
CA GLY A 120 -8.77 11.00 4.21
C GLY A 120 -8.43 11.30 5.68
N ASP A 121 -7.13 11.31 5.99
CA ASP A 121 -6.60 11.60 7.32
C ASP A 121 -6.04 13.04 7.42
N ILE A 122 -5.98 13.57 8.64
CA ILE A 122 -5.44 14.90 8.91
C ILE A 122 -3.91 14.83 8.95
N PHE A 123 -3.23 15.79 8.31
CA PHE A 123 -1.76 15.80 8.15
C PHE A 123 -0.99 15.68 9.47
N ILE A 124 -1.36 16.45 10.49
CA ILE A 124 -0.69 16.43 11.79
C ILE A 124 -0.79 15.06 12.49
N ARG A 125 -1.88 14.31 12.26
CA ARG A 125 -2.03 12.95 12.79
C ARG A 125 -0.99 12.03 12.18
N ASP A 126 -0.85 12.05 10.85
CA ASP A 126 0.15 11.25 10.14
C ASP A 126 1.58 11.61 10.59
N LYS A 127 1.88 12.91 10.73
CA LYS A 127 3.19 13.37 11.24
C LYS A 127 3.46 12.86 12.66
N ALA A 128 2.50 13.02 13.56
CA ALA A 128 2.63 12.57 14.96
C ALA A 128 2.79 11.05 15.05
N TYR A 129 2.06 10.30 14.22
CA TYR A 129 2.13 8.83 14.22
C TYR A 129 3.47 8.34 13.64
N ASN A 130 3.97 8.94 12.56
CA ASN A 130 5.28 8.63 12.00
C ASN A 130 6.42 8.99 12.99
N ALA A 131 6.33 10.15 13.63
CA ALA A 131 7.29 10.55 14.66
C ALA A 131 7.28 9.58 15.85
N ALA A 132 6.08 9.18 16.30
CA ALA A 132 5.92 8.18 17.34
C ALA A 132 6.45 6.82 16.94
N ALA A 133 6.26 6.36 15.69
CA ALA A 133 6.83 5.10 15.23
C ALA A 133 8.36 5.14 15.19
N ASN A 134 8.95 6.27 14.78
CA ASN A 134 10.39 6.45 14.73
C ASN A 134 11.07 6.40 16.12
N VAL A 135 10.42 6.94 17.17
CA VAL A 135 11.01 6.99 18.52
C VAL A 135 10.39 6.03 19.53
N GLY A 136 9.29 5.36 19.17
CA GLY A 136 8.26 4.92 20.12
C GLY A 136 8.71 3.88 21.15
N LYS A 137 9.83 3.21 20.87
CA LYS A 137 10.52 2.32 21.79
C LYS A 137 11.23 3.06 22.93
N PHE A 138 11.78 4.24 22.66
CA PHE A 138 12.68 4.97 23.56
C PHE A 138 11.98 6.08 24.32
N SER A 139 10.98 6.71 23.72
CA SER A 139 10.36 7.91 24.27
C SER A 139 8.87 7.96 23.95
N THR A 140 8.10 8.51 24.88
CA THR A 140 6.72 8.95 24.67
C THR A 140 6.65 10.38 24.14
N HIS A 141 7.77 11.10 24.12
CA HIS A 141 7.87 12.46 23.59
C HIS A 141 8.76 12.48 22.36
N SER A 142 8.25 13.10 21.31
CA SER A 142 8.94 13.33 20.05
C SER A 142 8.84 14.81 19.68
N PHE A 143 9.76 15.26 18.84
CA PHE A 143 9.78 16.64 18.36
C PHE A 143 9.93 16.68 16.84
N GLY A 144 9.39 17.71 16.22
CA GLY A 144 9.49 17.95 14.78
C GLY A 144 9.03 19.35 14.42
N GLU A 145 9.17 19.72 13.16
CA GLU A 145 8.65 21.01 12.67
C GLU A 145 7.15 20.87 12.41
N ILE A 146 6.35 21.59 13.21
CA ILE A 146 4.90 21.65 13.03
C ILE A 146 4.55 23.00 12.43
N VAL A 147 3.94 22.97 11.24
CA VAL A 147 3.48 24.18 10.57
C VAL A 147 1.97 24.29 10.67
N GLU A 148 1.47 25.52 10.71
CA GLU A 148 0.06 25.84 10.93
C GLU A 148 -0.91 25.09 10.00
N ARG A 149 -0.52 24.92 8.74
CA ARG A 149 -1.31 24.20 7.74
C ARG A 149 -1.53 22.72 8.08
N ASP A 150 -0.66 22.10 8.88
CA ASP A 150 -0.75 20.67 9.22
C ASP A 150 -2.03 20.33 10.01
N TYR A 151 -2.65 21.30 10.69
CA TYR A 151 -3.88 21.10 11.48
C TYR A 151 -5.14 20.97 10.64
N PHE A 152 -5.15 21.61 9.47
CA PHE A 152 -6.35 21.80 8.66
C PHE A 152 -6.28 21.02 7.35
N TRP A 153 -5.09 20.57 6.98
CA TRP A 153 -4.87 19.82 5.77
C TRP A 153 -5.35 18.38 5.92
N ILE A 154 -6.20 17.98 4.98
CA ILE A 154 -6.77 16.65 4.88
C ILE A 154 -6.16 16.00 3.65
N LYS A 155 -5.45 14.89 3.85
CA LYS A 155 -4.86 14.11 2.76
C LYS A 155 -5.94 13.27 2.10
N TRP A 156 -5.89 13.13 0.78
CA TRP A 156 -6.76 12.17 0.10
C TRP A 156 -6.51 10.73 0.61
N PRO A 157 -7.57 9.90 0.79
CA PRO A 157 -7.41 8.52 1.24
C PRO A 157 -6.54 7.68 0.30
N GLU A 158 -5.79 6.76 0.88
CA GLU A 158 -5.13 5.73 0.08
C GLU A 158 -6.14 4.91 -0.71
N ILE A 159 -5.84 4.65 -1.98
CA ILE A 159 -6.66 3.84 -2.87
C ILE A 159 -6.29 2.37 -2.68
N ASP A 160 -7.24 1.48 -2.98
CA ASP A 160 -6.93 0.06 -3.05
C ASP A 160 -5.75 -0.21 -4.01
N PRO A 161 -4.67 -0.88 -3.55
CA PRO A 161 -3.47 -1.10 -4.36
C PRO A 161 -3.74 -1.89 -5.64
N GLN A 162 -4.70 -2.82 -5.64
CA GLN A 162 -5.02 -3.63 -6.83
C GLN A 162 -5.69 -2.78 -7.89
N PHE A 163 -6.67 -1.96 -7.49
CA PHE A 163 -7.31 -1.00 -8.38
C PHE A 163 -6.30 -0.01 -8.95
N TYR A 164 -5.49 0.61 -8.08
CA TYR A 164 -4.49 1.61 -8.46
C TYR A 164 -3.46 1.05 -9.44
N ALA A 165 -2.87 -0.13 -9.16
CA ALA A 165 -1.88 -0.75 -10.02
C ALA A 165 -2.44 -1.08 -11.42
N LYS A 166 -3.70 -1.52 -11.49
CA LYS A 166 -4.37 -1.80 -12.77
C LYS A 166 -4.57 -0.52 -13.58
N GLU A 167 -5.14 0.52 -12.97
CA GLU A 167 -5.42 1.79 -13.67
C GLU A 167 -4.16 2.48 -14.18
N ILE A 168 -3.03 2.36 -13.46
CA ILE A 168 -1.75 2.87 -13.95
C ILE A 168 -1.29 2.13 -15.20
N LEU A 169 -1.30 0.80 -15.17
CA LEU A 169 -0.83 -0.02 -16.28
C LEU A 169 -1.66 0.21 -17.54
N ASP A 170 -2.99 0.30 -17.41
CA ASP A 170 -3.91 0.49 -18.54
C ASP A 170 -3.71 1.86 -19.23
N ASN A 171 -3.27 2.87 -18.47
CA ASN A 171 -3.22 4.27 -18.91
C ASN A 171 -1.81 4.84 -19.08
N GLN A 172 -0.74 4.12 -18.69
CA GLN A 172 0.65 4.60 -18.79
C GLN A 172 1.04 5.03 -20.21
N LYS A 173 0.50 4.35 -21.23
CA LYS A 173 0.79 4.62 -22.65
C LYS A 173 0.55 6.06 -23.09
N TYR A 174 -0.33 6.79 -22.41
CA TYR A 174 -0.67 8.18 -22.75
C TYR A 174 0.41 9.19 -22.33
N PHE A 175 1.35 8.79 -21.47
CA PHE A 175 2.47 9.64 -21.04
C PHE A 175 3.72 9.48 -21.92
N ASP A 176 3.60 8.79 -23.07
CA ASP A 176 4.64 8.72 -24.10
C ASP A 176 4.59 9.98 -24.96
N GLU A 177 5.45 10.96 -24.65
CA GLU A 177 5.56 12.25 -25.34
C GLU A 177 5.83 12.12 -26.84
N THR A 178 6.37 10.98 -27.30
CA THR A 178 6.59 10.74 -28.73
C THR A 178 5.29 10.44 -29.49
N LYS A 179 4.24 10.03 -28.78
CA LYS A 179 2.95 9.62 -29.36
C LYS A 179 1.80 10.52 -28.96
N TYR A 180 1.87 11.16 -27.79
CA TYR A 180 0.78 11.92 -27.20
C TYR A 180 1.24 13.26 -26.65
N GLU A 181 0.43 14.29 -26.86
CA GLU A 181 0.57 15.63 -26.28
C GLU A 181 -0.56 15.87 -25.27
N TYR A 182 -0.22 16.37 -24.09
CA TYR A 182 -1.20 16.65 -23.04
C TYR A 182 -2.14 17.81 -23.44
N ALA A 183 -3.45 17.58 -23.34
CA ALA A 183 -4.48 18.56 -23.72
C ALA A 183 -5.29 19.09 -22.54
N GLY A 184 -5.05 18.61 -21.33
CA GLY A 184 -5.72 19.02 -20.09
C GLY A 184 -6.46 17.88 -19.39
N ALA A 185 -6.75 18.08 -18.11
CA ALA A 185 -7.48 17.12 -17.30
C ALA A 185 -8.40 17.83 -16.31
N THR A 186 -9.42 17.10 -15.90
CA THR A 186 -10.40 17.51 -14.89
C THR A 186 -10.48 16.46 -13.80
N ILE A 187 -10.55 16.91 -12.55
CA ILE A 187 -10.72 16.04 -11.38
C ILE A 187 -12.01 16.43 -10.68
N LYS A 188 -12.90 15.47 -10.49
CA LYS A 188 -14.11 15.63 -9.68
C LYS A 188 -13.96 14.85 -8.38
N LEU A 189 -14.11 15.55 -7.25
CA LEU A 189 -13.94 15.02 -5.90
C LEU A 189 -15.28 15.06 -5.16
N GLU A 190 -15.62 14.01 -4.43
CA GLU A 190 -16.72 14.05 -3.47
C GLU A 190 -16.21 14.26 -2.04
N ASN A 191 -16.82 15.21 -1.36
CA ASN A 191 -16.46 15.62 -0.01
C ASN A 191 -17.69 15.50 0.89
N SER A 192 -17.48 15.04 2.12
CA SER A 192 -18.44 15.15 3.20
C SER A 192 -18.09 16.38 4.04
N ILE A 193 -19.05 17.25 4.29
CA ILE A 193 -18.89 18.42 5.16
C ILE A 193 -19.96 18.31 6.25
N GLN A 194 -19.52 18.41 7.50
CA GLN A 194 -20.40 18.42 8.66
C GLN A 194 -19.95 19.51 9.63
N LEU A 195 -20.85 20.45 9.94
CA LEU A 195 -20.69 21.31 11.12
C LEU A 195 -21.09 20.48 12.35
N LEU A 196 -20.20 20.31 13.32
CA LEU A 196 -20.56 19.62 14.54
C LEU A 196 -21.55 20.42 15.37
N ALA A 197 -22.39 19.69 16.10
CA ALA A 197 -23.32 20.32 17.02
C ALA A 197 -22.54 21.05 18.13
N ASN A 198 -22.68 22.37 18.18
CA ASN A 198 -22.17 23.22 19.26
C ASN A 198 -23.31 24.14 19.74
N ARG A 199 -23.33 24.49 21.03
CA ARG A 199 -24.29 25.42 21.63
C ARG A 199 -24.12 26.86 21.13
N GLY A 200 -22.99 27.21 20.53
CA GLY A 200 -22.72 28.56 20.03
C GLY A 200 -22.88 28.80 18.54
N PHE A 201 -22.92 27.75 17.72
CA PHE A 201 -22.89 27.86 16.27
C PHE A 201 -23.95 26.95 15.65
N GLU A 202 -25.05 27.56 15.18
CA GLU A 202 -26.14 26.81 14.56
C GLU A 202 -25.91 26.56 13.06
N MET A 203 -25.15 27.43 12.40
CA MET A 203 -24.89 27.33 10.96
C MET A 203 -23.62 28.05 10.52
N ILE A 204 -23.07 27.62 9.38
CA ILE A 204 -22.03 28.31 8.62
C ILE A 204 -22.47 28.47 7.17
N LYS A 205 -21.85 29.41 6.43
CA LYS A 205 -22.15 29.62 5.01
C LYS A 205 -20.90 29.67 4.15
N ASN A 206 -21.08 29.24 2.90
CA ASN A 206 -20.11 29.45 1.81
C ASN A 206 -18.68 28.98 2.12
N PRO A 207 -18.46 27.73 2.59
CA PRO A 207 -17.11 27.27 2.86
C PRO A 207 -16.26 27.26 1.60
N THR A 208 -15.08 27.86 1.71
CA THR A 208 -14.06 27.91 0.68
C THR A 208 -13.09 26.76 0.88
N LEU A 209 -13.00 25.88 -0.12
CA LEU A 209 -12.12 24.73 -0.13
C LEU A 209 -10.91 25.03 -1.02
N ASN A 210 -9.71 24.95 -0.45
CA ASN A 210 -8.46 25.00 -1.19
C ASN A 210 -7.97 23.59 -1.44
N PHE A 211 -7.48 23.34 -2.66
CA PHE A 211 -6.88 22.09 -3.07
C PHE A 211 -5.43 22.31 -3.45
N TYR A 212 -4.54 21.47 -2.94
CA TYR A 212 -3.11 21.55 -3.19
C TYR A 212 -2.58 20.23 -3.75
N TYR A 213 -1.46 20.30 -4.46
CA TYR A 213 -0.63 19.14 -4.77
C TYR A 213 0.83 19.43 -4.46
N TYR A 214 1.62 18.38 -4.23
CA TYR A 214 3.04 18.53 -3.98
C TYR A 214 3.82 18.61 -5.30
N ASP A 215 4.43 19.75 -5.62
CA ASP A 215 5.28 19.87 -6.79
C ASP A 215 6.68 19.32 -6.47
N GLN A 216 7.03 18.21 -7.15
CA GLN A 216 8.28 17.50 -6.93
C GLN A 216 9.51 18.26 -7.43
N GLU A 217 9.36 19.15 -8.43
CA GLU A 217 10.49 19.94 -8.95
C GLU A 217 10.82 21.11 -8.01
N ARG A 218 9.80 21.68 -7.37
CA ARG A 218 9.93 22.81 -6.44
C ARG A 218 10.03 22.39 -4.97
N GLU A 219 9.84 21.11 -4.69
CA GLU A 219 9.79 20.54 -3.33
C GLU A 219 8.81 21.28 -2.40
N SER A 220 7.65 21.69 -2.94
CA SER A 220 6.67 22.48 -2.19
C SER A 220 5.23 22.20 -2.62
N TYR A 221 4.27 22.47 -1.74
CA TYR A 221 2.85 22.33 -2.05
C TYR A 221 2.35 23.56 -2.80
N GLU A 222 1.75 23.33 -3.97
CA GLU A 222 1.22 24.35 -4.86
C GLU A 222 -0.31 24.34 -4.85
N LEU A 223 -0.92 25.53 -4.85
CA LEU A 223 -2.38 25.67 -4.90
C LEU A 223 -2.90 25.27 -6.29
N LEU A 224 -3.69 24.22 -6.34
CA LEU A 224 -4.32 23.71 -7.57
C LEU A 224 -5.60 24.48 -7.90
N ALA A 225 -6.47 24.68 -6.91
CA ALA A 225 -7.72 25.41 -7.06
C ALA A 225 -8.29 25.86 -5.72
N SER A 226 -9.05 26.94 -5.75
CA SER A 226 -9.92 27.37 -4.65
C SER A 226 -11.38 27.36 -5.12
N LYS A 227 -12.28 26.76 -4.33
CA LYS A 227 -13.69 26.59 -4.70
C LYS A 227 -14.60 26.94 -3.52
N VAL A 228 -15.49 27.90 -3.75
CA VAL A 228 -16.54 28.26 -2.80
C VAL A 228 -17.72 27.31 -3.00
N VAL A 229 -18.18 26.70 -1.92
CA VAL A 229 -19.40 25.88 -1.91
C VAL A 229 -20.56 26.76 -1.46
N GLU A 230 -21.29 27.36 -2.40
CA GLU A 230 -22.42 28.28 -2.14
C GLU A 230 -23.63 27.57 -1.51
N ARG A 231 -23.51 27.23 -0.21
CA ARG A 231 -24.51 26.53 0.60
C ARG A 231 -24.40 26.93 2.06
N ASN A 232 -25.50 26.67 2.78
CA ASN A 232 -25.56 26.81 4.23
C ASN A 232 -25.47 25.41 4.86
N PHE A 233 -24.61 25.24 5.85
CA PHE A 233 -24.47 23.97 6.58
C PHE A 233 -24.99 24.17 8.00
N ALA A 234 -26.02 23.41 8.36
CA ALA A 234 -26.60 23.44 9.70
C ALA A 234 -25.85 22.49 10.64
N ALA A 235 -25.78 22.85 11.92
CA ALA A 235 -25.11 22.08 12.94
C ALA A 235 -25.74 20.67 13.08
N GLY A 236 -24.89 19.66 13.15
CA GLY A 236 -25.28 18.25 13.28
C GLY A 236 -25.66 17.56 11.97
N VAL A 237 -25.79 18.28 10.86
CA VAL A 237 -26.14 17.70 9.55
C VAL A 237 -24.88 17.38 8.75
N ASN A 238 -24.77 16.15 8.25
CA ASN A 238 -23.71 15.76 7.34
C ASN A 238 -24.19 15.86 5.90
N GLU A 239 -23.48 16.62 5.07
CA GLU A 239 -23.83 16.87 3.67
C GLU A 239 -22.70 16.43 2.74
N THR A 240 -23.08 15.90 1.57
CA THR A 240 -22.12 15.54 0.52
C THR A 240 -22.13 16.59 -0.58
N VAL A 241 -20.94 17.04 -0.96
CA VAL A 241 -20.72 18.03 -2.02
C VAL A 241 -19.70 17.51 -3.03
N ALA A 242 -19.96 17.74 -4.32
CA ALA A 242 -19.05 17.38 -5.39
C ALA A 242 -18.36 18.65 -5.91
N VAL A 243 -17.04 18.64 -5.94
CA VAL A 243 -16.21 19.75 -6.42
C VAL A 243 -15.47 19.32 -7.67
N THR A 244 -15.47 20.18 -8.70
CA THR A 244 -14.75 19.93 -9.96
C THR A 244 -13.59 20.90 -10.08
N ILE A 245 -12.41 20.35 -10.33
CA ILE A 245 -11.14 21.04 -10.56
C ILE A 245 -10.82 20.88 -12.04
N GLU A 246 -10.58 22.00 -12.71
CA GLU A 246 -10.27 22.07 -14.13
C GLU A 246 -8.79 22.45 -14.32
N ASN A 247 -8.26 22.26 -15.54
CA ASN A 247 -6.88 22.63 -15.91
C ASN A 247 -5.82 22.00 -14.99
N VAL A 248 -6.01 20.74 -14.62
CA VAL A 248 -5.08 20.02 -13.78
C VAL A 248 -3.70 19.92 -14.46
N PRO A 249 -2.58 20.15 -13.77
CA PRO A 249 -1.25 20.06 -14.38
C PRO A 249 -0.87 18.60 -14.66
N LEU A 250 -0.09 18.39 -15.72
CA LEU A 250 0.42 17.06 -16.07
C LEU A 250 1.27 16.48 -14.92
N ALA A 251 2.06 17.31 -14.24
CA ALA A 251 2.92 16.89 -13.13
C ALA A 251 2.16 16.18 -12.00
N LEU A 252 0.95 16.66 -11.64
CA LEU A 252 0.11 15.98 -10.65
C LEU A 252 -0.26 14.56 -11.11
N LEU A 253 -0.51 14.36 -12.41
CA LEU A 253 -0.87 13.04 -12.93
C LEU A 253 0.38 12.16 -13.11
N SER A 254 1.41 12.65 -13.81
CA SER A 254 2.58 11.84 -14.18
C SER A 254 3.52 11.59 -13.00
N GLU A 255 3.95 12.65 -12.30
CA GLU A 255 4.99 12.58 -11.27
C GLU A 255 4.45 12.16 -9.91
N ASN A 256 3.25 12.61 -9.55
CA ASN A 256 2.66 12.31 -8.27
C ASN A 256 1.77 11.07 -8.35
N PHE A 257 0.66 11.17 -9.09
CA PHE A 257 -0.36 10.14 -9.05
C PHE A 257 0.13 8.83 -9.67
N PHE A 258 0.70 8.82 -10.87
CA PHE A 258 1.12 7.58 -11.55
C PHE A 258 2.45 7.02 -11.00
N LYS A 259 3.45 7.88 -10.74
CA LYS A 259 4.78 7.44 -10.30
C LYS A 259 4.90 7.20 -8.81
N ARG A 260 4.15 7.91 -7.95
CA ARG A 260 4.34 7.88 -6.47
C ARG A 260 3.09 7.49 -5.70
N GLY A 261 1.91 7.51 -6.33
CA GLY A 261 0.63 7.28 -5.66
C GLY A 261 0.25 8.42 -4.73
N GLU A 262 0.82 9.60 -4.95
CA GLU A 262 0.49 10.84 -4.24
C GLU A 262 -0.61 11.59 -4.99
N PHE A 263 -1.49 12.25 -4.25
CA PHE A 263 -2.64 12.94 -4.85
C PHE A 263 -2.88 14.30 -4.19
N ILE A 264 -4.14 14.70 -4.08
CA ILE A 264 -4.56 16.04 -3.65
C ILE A 264 -4.66 16.12 -2.12
N VAL A 265 -4.38 17.32 -1.60
CA VAL A 265 -4.65 17.73 -0.22
C VAL A 265 -5.74 18.79 -0.25
N SER A 266 -6.67 18.77 0.70
CA SER A 266 -7.68 19.84 0.85
C SER A 266 -7.55 20.56 2.19
N GLU A 267 -7.98 21.80 2.19
CA GLU A 267 -8.08 22.68 3.34
C GLU A 267 -9.40 23.43 3.30
N VAL A 268 -10.06 23.61 4.45
CA VAL A 268 -11.13 24.60 4.59
C VAL A 268 -10.46 25.95 4.87
N ALA A 269 -10.39 26.79 3.85
CA ALA A 269 -9.67 28.05 3.94
C ALA A 269 -10.42 29.08 4.77
N ASP A 270 -11.71 29.27 4.49
CA ASP A 270 -12.56 30.23 5.21
C ASP A 270 -14.05 29.89 5.04
N TYR A 271 -14.89 30.45 5.90
CA TYR A 271 -16.36 30.43 5.80
C TYR A 271 -16.98 31.54 6.63
N GLU A 272 -18.22 31.91 6.31
CA GLU A 272 -18.96 32.91 7.06
C GLU A 272 -19.58 32.30 8.33
N ILE A 273 -19.52 33.04 9.45
CA ILE A 273 -20.15 32.72 10.73
C ILE A 273 -21.28 33.72 10.98
N PRO A 274 -22.53 33.43 10.56
CA PRO A 274 -23.61 34.42 10.61
C PRO A 274 -23.95 34.92 12.01
N SER A 275 -23.78 34.09 13.04
CA SER A 275 -24.09 34.45 14.43
C SER A 275 -23.16 35.52 15.01
N MET A 276 -21.99 35.72 14.41
CA MET A 276 -20.94 36.63 14.89
C MET A 276 -20.59 37.73 13.89
N GLU A 277 -21.21 37.73 12.70
CA GLU A 277 -20.91 38.69 11.61
C GLU A 277 -19.40 38.77 11.26
N THR A 278 -18.70 37.64 11.33
CA THR A 278 -17.24 37.51 11.07
C THR A 278 -16.97 36.26 10.24
N THR A 279 -15.73 36.05 9.80
CA THR A 279 -15.30 34.83 9.12
C THR A 279 -14.51 33.90 10.02
N TYR A 280 -14.37 32.64 9.61
CA TYR A 280 -13.54 31.66 10.31
C TYR A 280 -12.10 32.13 10.46
N GLN A 281 -11.49 32.67 9.40
CA GLN A 281 -10.11 33.14 9.46
C GLN A 281 -9.92 34.28 10.46
N GLU A 282 -10.84 35.26 10.47
CA GLU A 282 -10.79 36.39 11.41
C GLU A 282 -10.94 35.95 12.86
N LEU A 283 -11.85 35.01 13.13
CA LEU A 283 -12.03 34.45 14.47
C LEU A 283 -10.82 33.62 14.91
N LEU A 284 -10.32 32.76 14.02
CA LEU A 284 -9.17 31.91 14.29
C LEU A 284 -7.90 32.72 14.57
N ALA A 285 -7.68 33.84 13.87
CA ALA A 285 -6.56 34.73 14.12
C ALA A 285 -6.59 35.31 15.56
N SER A 286 -7.77 35.74 16.01
CA SER A 286 -7.99 36.24 17.38
C SER A 286 -7.70 35.17 18.44
N ILE A 287 -8.19 33.95 18.21
CA ILE A 287 -7.97 32.81 19.11
C ILE A 287 -6.48 32.46 19.18
N LYS A 288 -5.78 32.43 18.04
CA LYS A 288 -4.35 32.07 17.97
C LYS A 288 -3.44 33.04 18.71
N GLU A 289 -3.80 34.31 18.86
CA GLU A 289 -2.99 35.25 19.64
C GLU A 289 -3.02 34.95 21.15
N LYS A 290 -4.09 34.31 21.64
CA LYS A 290 -4.33 34.12 23.08
C LYS A 290 -4.36 32.67 23.53
N SER A 291 -4.21 31.69 22.64
CA SER A 291 -4.38 30.28 22.97
C SER A 291 -3.27 29.39 22.41
N VAL A 292 -3.03 28.27 23.07
CA VAL A 292 -2.17 27.19 22.58
C VAL A 292 -3.04 26.15 21.84
N PRO A 293 -2.73 25.80 20.58
CA PRO A 293 -3.39 24.71 19.88
C PRO A 293 -2.96 23.35 20.45
N VAL A 294 -3.95 22.53 20.81
CA VAL A 294 -3.79 21.16 21.28
C VAL A 294 -4.51 20.22 20.32
N ASN A 295 -3.73 19.53 19.49
CA ASN A 295 -4.25 18.45 18.66
C ASN A 295 -4.39 17.17 19.52
N TYR A 296 -5.59 16.62 19.57
CA TYR A 296 -5.93 15.42 20.33
C TYR A 296 -6.37 14.30 19.37
N ASN A 297 -5.59 13.23 19.30
CA ASN A 297 -5.84 12.07 18.45
C ASN A 297 -6.06 10.81 19.28
N THR A 298 -7.17 10.12 19.03
CA THR A 298 -7.49 8.79 19.54
C THR A 298 -8.06 7.95 18.41
N PRO A 299 -8.22 6.62 18.61
CA PRO A 299 -8.94 5.78 17.65
C PRO A 299 -10.40 6.21 17.40
N LEU A 300 -11.00 7.01 18.29
CA LEU A 300 -12.40 7.45 18.17
C LEU A 300 -12.55 8.82 17.51
N GLU A 301 -11.59 9.71 17.71
CA GLU A 301 -11.64 11.07 17.18
C GLU A 301 -10.27 11.72 17.02
N SER A 302 -10.20 12.67 16.10
CA SER A 302 -9.09 13.60 15.92
C SER A 302 -9.69 15.01 15.94
N ARG A 303 -9.23 15.85 16.85
CA ARG A 303 -9.76 17.21 17.06
C ARG A 303 -8.65 18.16 17.49
N VAL A 304 -8.76 19.42 17.10
CA VAL A 304 -7.90 20.50 17.61
C VAL A 304 -8.71 21.34 18.59
N TRP A 305 -8.16 21.53 19.78
CA TRP A 305 -8.69 22.43 20.80
C TRP A 305 -7.74 23.62 20.97
N TYR A 306 -8.29 24.76 21.37
CA TYR A 306 -7.52 25.97 21.64
C TYR A 306 -7.67 26.30 23.11
N VAL A 307 -6.56 26.21 23.86
CA VAL A 307 -6.57 26.44 25.31
C VAL A 307 -6.02 27.83 25.59
N GLY A 308 -6.81 28.69 26.21
CA GLY A 308 -6.43 30.05 26.53
C GLY A 308 -5.17 30.10 27.41
N VAL A 309 -4.15 30.80 26.93
CA VAL A 309 -2.92 31.14 27.68
C VAL A 309 -2.84 32.64 27.96
N ASN A 310 -3.77 33.45 27.42
CA ASN A 310 -3.92 34.87 27.72
C ASN A 310 -2.64 35.69 27.50
N GLY A 311 -1.85 35.32 26.48
CA GLY A 311 -0.55 35.94 26.18
C GLY A 311 0.60 35.54 27.13
N GLU A 312 0.33 34.71 28.13
CA GLU A 312 1.33 34.06 28.98
C GLU A 312 1.66 32.66 28.44
N SER A 313 2.28 31.83 29.29
CA SER A 313 2.63 30.45 29.01
C SER A 313 2.03 29.53 30.09
N LYS A 314 1.59 28.33 29.70
CA LYS A 314 1.03 27.33 30.60
C LYS A 314 1.83 26.03 30.54
N ARG A 315 1.97 25.36 31.67
CA ARG A 315 2.54 24.00 31.71
C ARG A 315 1.54 22.97 31.18
N LEU A 316 2.04 21.83 30.72
CA LEU A 316 1.18 20.80 30.12
C LEU A 316 0.09 20.30 31.08
N ASP A 317 0.38 20.14 32.36
CA ASP A 317 -0.61 19.73 33.37
C ASP A 317 -1.74 20.75 33.53
N GLN A 318 -1.43 22.06 33.45
CA GLN A 318 -2.44 23.12 33.44
C GLN A 318 -3.28 23.09 32.17
N VAL A 319 -2.65 22.89 31.01
CA VAL A 319 -3.35 22.75 29.71
C VAL A 319 -4.30 21.54 29.73
N LEU A 320 -3.83 20.38 30.20
CA LEU A 320 -4.65 19.18 30.37
C LEU A 320 -5.77 19.38 31.39
N GLY A 321 -5.51 20.15 32.45
CA GLY A 321 -6.52 20.53 33.46
C GLY A 321 -7.67 21.33 32.87
N VAL A 322 -7.42 22.21 31.88
CA VAL A 322 -8.50 22.93 31.20
C VAL A 322 -9.31 22.00 30.28
N LEU A 323 -8.63 21.11 29.54
CA LEU A 323 -9.28 20.23 28.56
C LEU A 323 -10.11 19.12 29.23
N PHE A 324 -9.51 18.42 30.18
CA PHE A 324 -10.00 17.16 30.74
C PHE A 324 -10.34 17.25 32.23
N GLU A 325 -10.20 18.41 32.86
CA GLU A 325 -10.47 18.65 34.28
C GLU A 325 -9.66 17.71 35.19
N ARG A 326 -10.24 16.59 35.63
CA ARG A 326 -9.58 15.57 36.46
C ARG A 326 -9.45 14.20 35.79
N ASN A 327 -9.83 14.09 34.52
CA ASN A 327 -9.84 12.84 33.77
C ASN A 327 -8.49 12.52 33.12
N PHE A 328 -7.37 12.89 33.75
CA PHE A 328 -6.05 12.53 33.27
C PHE A 328 -5.12 12.13 34.42
N THR A 329 -4.09 11.36 34.12
CA THR A 329 -3.12 10.89 35.10
C THR A 329 -1.72 10.93 34.50
N ILE A 330 -0.79 11.53 35.23
CA ILE A 330 0.62 11.60 34.90
C ILE A 330 1.38 10.79 35.96
N GLU A 331 2.17 9.82 35.52
CA GLU A 331 2.98 8.95 36.39
C GLU A 331 4.37 8.80 35.79
N ASN A 332 5.41 8.81 36.62
CA ASN A 332 6.81 8.64 36.19
C ASN A 332 7.20 9.57 35.03
N ASP A 333 6.83 10.86 35.14
CA ASP A 333 7.04 11.88 34.11
C ASP A 333 6.45 11.53 32.73
N GLN A 334 5.38 10.72 32.71
CA GLN A 334 4.67 10.29 31.51
C GLN A 334 3.15 10.38 31.65
N ILE A 335 2.48 10.69 30.55
CA ILE A 335 1.01 10.62 30.48
C ILE A 335 0.60 9.14 30.52
N LYS A 336 -0.02 8.75 31.63
CA LYS A 336 -0.47 7.38 31.86
C LYS A 336 -1.87 7.16 31.31
N LYS A 337 -2.76 8.14 31.49
CA LYS A 337 -4.18 8.01 31.12
C LYS A 337 -4.78 9.38 30.79
N ILE A 338 -5.65 9.41 29.78
CA ILE A 338 -6.58 10.51 29.51
C ILE A 338 -7.92 9.86 29.17
N ASP A 339 -8.99 10.28 29.86
CA ASP A 339 -10.33 9.71 29.81
C ASP A 339 -10.32 8.18 29.94
N GLN A 340 -10.73 7.47 28.90
CA GLN A 340 -10.81 6.00 28.88
C GLN A 340 -9.54 5.32 28.34
N PHE A 341 -8.59 6.08 27.79
CA PHE A 341 -7.41 5.54 27.12
C PHE A 341 -6.21 5.50 28.05
N GLU A 342 -5.76 4.30 28.37
CA GLU A 342 -4.62 4.05 29.25
C GLU A 342 -3.42 3.52 28.47
N SER A 343 -2.23 4.05 28.79
CA SER A 343 -0.94 3.55 28.29
C SER A 343 -0.67 2.16 28.87
N ASN A 344 -0.96 1.12 28.09
CA ASN A 344 -0.89 -0.30 28.48
C ASN A 344 -0.17 -1.19 27.44
N LEU A 345 0.48 -0.58 26.44
CA LEU A 345 1.30 -1.27 25.47
C LEU A 345 2.53 -1.91 26.15
N PRO A 346 2.79 -3.22 25.95
CA PRO A 346 3.95 -3.88 26.53
C PRO A 346 5.25 -3.35 25.92
N SER A 347 6.37 -3.51 26.62
CA SER A 347 7.70 -3.22 26.06
C SER A 347 7.98 -4.11 24.85
N PHE A 348 8.61 -3.55 23.82
CA PHE A 348 8.92 -4.24 22.57
C PHE A 348 10.32 -3.86 22.07
N THR A 349 10.92 -4.73 21.26
CA THR A 349 12.20 -4.44 20.60
C THR A 349 12.00 -3.90 19.19
N TYR A 350 11.03 -4.46 18.47
CA TYR A 350 10.67 -4.10 17.11
C TYR A 350 9.16 -3.85 17.00
N LEU A 351 8.76 -2.89 16.18
CA LEU A 351 7.35 -2.55 15.97
C LEU A 351 6.51 -3.73 15.47
N LYS A 352 7.09 -4.66 14.70
CA LYS A 352 6.38 -5.87 14.24
C LYS A 352 5.87 -6.76 15.39
N GLU A 353 6.47 -6.70 16.58
CA GLU A 353 6.08 -7.52 17.75
C GLU A 353 4.72 -7.10 18.31
N ILE A 354 4.33 -5.84 18.11
CA ILE A 354 3.09 -5.25 18.62
C ILE A 354 2.02 -5.10 17.54
N ALA A 355 2.28 -5.55 16.31
CA ALA A 355 1.37 -5.38 15.16
C ALA A 355 0.00 -6.05 15.33
N SER A 356 -0.12 -7.03 16.23
CA SER A 356 -1.38 -7.72 16.55
C SER A 356 -2.18 -7.07 17.69
N LEU A 357 -1.63 -6.02 18.33
CA LEU A 357 -2.23 -5.37 19.50
C LEU A 357 -3.11 -4.19 19.07
N ASP A 358 -4.36 -4.47 18.72
CA ASP A 358 -5.37 -3.49 18.30
C ASP A 358 -6.01 -2.72 19.48
N LYS A 359 -6.02 -3.30 20.67
CA LYS A 359 -6.67 -2.72 21.88
C LYS A 359 -5.70 -2.17 22.92
N LYS A 360 -4.40 -2.39 22.74
CA LYS A 360 -3.37 -1.87 23.64
C LYS A 360 -2.62 -0.76 22.95
N GLY A 361 -2.37 0.32 23.67
CA GLY A 361 -1.75 1.51 23.11
C GLY A 361 -0.99 2.32 24.14
N LYS A 362 -0.41 3.42 23.67
CA LYS A 362 0.43 4.32 24.46
C LYS A 362 0.17 5.75 24.04
N TRP A 363 0.21 6.67 25.01
CA TRP A 363 0.19 8.10 24.75
C TRP A 363 1.56 8.57 24.26
N PHE A 364 1.53 9.29 23.14
CA PHE A 364 2.65 10.00 22.57
C PHE A 364 2.36 11.49 22.54
N LEU A 365 3.36 12.28 22.91
CA LEU A 365 3.35 13.72 22.78
C LEU A 365 4.31 14.12 21.65
N PHE A 366 3.84 14.98 20.77
CA PHE A 366 4.62 15.57 19.70
C PHE A 366 4.54 17.09 19.81
N THR A 367 5.68 17.76 19.84
CA THR A 367 5.79 19.23 19.99
C THR A 367 6.84 19.77 19.03
N ASP A 368 6.96 21.08 18.95
CA ASP A 368 8.19 21.69 18.43
C ASP A 368 9.40 21.35 19.30
N LYS A 369 10.59 21.68 18.80
CA LYS A 369 11.84 21.40 19.51
C LYS A 369 11.95 22.28 20.76
N ILE A 370 11.79 21.66 21.92
CA ILE A 370 11.91 22.31 23.24
C ILE A 370 13.26 22.02 23.91
N ASN A 371 13.66 22.90 24.84
CA ASN A 371 14.94 22.83 25.55
C ASN A 371 14.85 22.21 26.97
N ARG A 372 13.65 21.77 27.36
CA ARG A 372 13.37 21.17 28.67
C ARG A 372 12.51 19.92 28.49
N HIS A 373 12.32 19.17 29.57
CA HIS A 373 11.33 18.10 29.60
C HIS A 373 9.94 18.67 29.34
N TYR A 374 9.13 17.99 28.53
CA TYR A 374 7.85 18.51 28.02
C TYR A 374 6.80 18.80 29.11
N LEU A 375 6.91 18.18 30.30
CA LEU A 375 6.06 18.48 31.46
C LEU A 375 6.47 19.75 32.19
N ASP A 376 7.74 20.16 32.06
CA ASP A 376 8.31 21.33 32.74
C ASP A 376 8.53 22.52 31.78
N TYR A 377 8.20 22.33 30.49
CA TYR A 377 8.13 23.38 29.51
C TYR A 377 6.82 24.16 29.67
N GLU A 378 6.88 25.47 29.45
CA GLU A 378 5.72 26.36 29.47
C GLU A 378 5.37 26.71 28.03
N TYR A 379 4.18 26.31 27.61
CA TYR A 379 3.67 26.46 26.25
C TYR A 379 2.91 27.77 26.13
N GLY A 380 3.34 28.63 25.20
CA GLY A 380 2.65 29.86 24.82
C GLY A 380 1.84 29.70 23.53
N ALA A 381 1.34 30.84 23.04
CA ALA A 381 0.48 30.90 21.84
C ALA A 381 1.19 30.47 20.54
N SER A 382 2.52 30.57 20.48
CA SER A 382 3.31 30.12 19.33
C SER A 382 3.64 28.63 19.34
N ASP A 383 3.43 27.95 20.47
CA ASP A 383 3.79 26.55 20.64
C ASP A 383 2.67 25.61 20.21
N VAL A 384 3.03 24.35 20.03
CA VAL A 384 2.13 23.32 19.54
C VAL A 384 2.23 22.07 20.37
N ILE A 385 1.06 21.50 20.66
CA ILE A 385 0.92 20.25 21.42
C ILE A 385 0.09 19.28 20.58
N ALA A 386 0.66 18.14 20.21
CA ALA A 386 -0.06 17.02 19.61
C ALA A 386 -0.02 15.80 20.54
N LEU A 387 -1.17 15.48 21.12
CA LEU A 387 -1.41 14.34 22.00
C LEU A 387 -2.05 13.21 21.20
N SER A 388 -1.36 12.09 21.07
CA SER A 388 -1.82 10.95 20.28
C SER A 388 -1.80 9.67 21.09
N TYR A 389 -2.97 9.05 21.26
CA TYR A 389 -3.05 7.65 21.70
C TYR A 389 -2.95 6.74 20.48
N ILE A 390 -1.89 5.94 20.44
CA ILE A 390 -1.60 5.06 19.29
C ILE A 390 -1.59 3.62 19.77
N THR A 391 -2.39 2.77 19.13
CA THR A 391 -2.42 1.34 19.40
C THR A 391 -1.17 0.65 18.83
N GLY A 392 -0.84 -0.55 19.32
CA GLY A 392 0.31 -1.29 18.80
C GLY A 392 0.18 -1.62 17.31
N ALA A 393 -1.03 -1.95 16.86
CA ALA A 393 -1.33 -2.20 15.46
C ALA A 393 -1.16 -0.94 14.59
N GLU A 394 -1.63 0.22 15.03
CA GLU A 394 -1.45 1.50 14.32
C GLU A 394 0.03 1.91 14.28
N LEU A 395 0.74 1.78 15.41
CA LEU A 395 2.16 2.14 15.51
C LEU A 395 3.03 1.28 14.58
N ALA A 396 2.73 -0.02 14.47
CA ALA A 396 3.45 -0.95 13.60
C ALA A 396 3.09 -0.82 12.11
N ALA A 397 1.99 -0.14 11.79
CA ALA A 397 1.53 0.07 10.42
C ALA A 397 2.06 1.37 9.78
N GLN A 398 2.89 2.14 10.51
CA GLN A 398 3.45 3.38 10.00
C GLN A 398 4.53 3.12 8.94
N SER A 399 4.38 3.75 7.78
CA SER A 399 5.31 3.62 6.66
C SER A 399 6.51 4.53 6.86
N SER A 400 7.71 3.97 6.77
CA SER A 400 8.95 4.73 6.69
C SER A 400 9.27 5.14 5.25
N GLU A 401 8.92 4.29 4.28
CA GLU A 401 9.18 4.51 2.86
C GLU A 401 8.15 3.76 2.01
N LYS A 402 7.69 4.40 0.93
CA LYS A 402 6.83 3.78 -0.08
C LYS A 402 7.50 3.87 -1.44
N VAL A 403 7.80 2.71 -2.04
CA VAL A 403 8.43 2.60 -3.35
C VAL A 403 7.40 2.06 -4.35
N VAL A 404 7.18 2.82 -5.42
CA VAL A 404 6.32 2.39 -6.53
C VAL A 404 7.20 2.07 -7.73
N GLY A 405 7.06 0.87 -8.27
CA GLY A 405 7.78 0.40 -9.45
C GLY A 405 6.82 0.19 -10.61
N LEU A 406 7.17 0.68 -11.79
CA LEU A 406 6.35 0.53 -12.99
C LEU A 406 7.24 0.18 -14.19
N GLN A 407 6.94 -0.93 -14.84
CA GLN A 407 7.69 -1.42 -15.99
C GLN A 407 6.75 -2.01 -17.03
N ALA A 408 6.69 -1.39 -18.21
CA ALA A 408 5.82 -1.82 -19.31
C ALA A 408 6.56 -2.68 -20.32
N ASN A 409 5.89 -3.71 -20.85
CA ASN A 409 6.35 -4.55 -21.96
C ASN A 409 7.78 -5.10 -21.78
N ILE A 410 8.06 -5.67 -20.61
CA ILE A 410 9.35 -6.27 -20.28
C ILE A 410 9.42 -7.74 -20.70
N THR A 411 10.62 -8.21 -21.07
CA THR A 411 10.87 -9.58 -21.55
C THR A 411 12.20 -10.15 -21.03
N GLY A 412 12.33 -11.48 -21.01
CA GLY A 412 13.47 -12.21 -20.45
C GLY A 412 14.80 -12.10 -21.20
N GLY A 413 14.89 -11.38 -22.33
CA GLY A 413 16.16 -11.26 -23.08
C GLY A 413 16.64 -12.60 -23.66
N GLU A 414 17.95 -12.78 -23.84
CA GLU A 414 18.49 -14.03 -24.40
C GLU A 414 18.37 -15.20 -23.43
N ASP A 415 18.84 -15.08 -22.18
CA ASP A 415 18.72 -16.13 -21.15
C ASP A 415 17.67 -15.76 -20.11
N TYR A 416 17.92 -14.66 -19.41
CA TYR A 416 17.01 -14.06 -18.46
C TYR A 416 17.31 -12.56 -18.35
N ARG A 417 16.33 -11.81 -17.85
CA ARG A 417 16.50 -10.41 -17.49
C ARG A 417 15.95 -10.16 -16.09
N LEU A 418 16.67 -9.34 -15.33
CA LEU A 418 16.29 -8.91 -14.00
C LEU A 418 15.70 -7.51 -14.04
N PHE A 419 14.65 -7.33 -13.27
CA PHE A 419 13.90 -6.09 -13.18
C PHE A 419 13.79 -5.72 -11.71
N SER A 420 14.43 -4.61 -11.31
CA SER A 420 14.37 -4.13 -9.92
C SER A 420 12.96 -3.64 -9.60
N LEU A 421 12.38 -4.16 -8.52
CA LEU A 421 11.09 -3.70 -8.00
C LEU A 421 11.28 -2.66 -6.89
N GLY A 422 12.40 -2.72 -6.16
CA GLY A 422 12.77 -1.73 -5.14
C GLY A 422 13.40 -2.34 -3.89
N ASN A 423 13.76 -1.47 -2.95
CA ASN A 423 14.30 -1.85 -1.64
C ASN A 423 13.17 -2.35 -0.73
N ILE A 424 13.43 -3.43 0.01
CA ILE A 424 12.49 -4.01 0.97
C ILE A 424 13.09 -4.02 2.38
N SER A 425 12.26 -3.74 3.38
CA SER A 425 12.60 -3.93 4.79
C SER A 425 12.00 -5.25 5.33
N PRO A 426 12.47 -5.76 6.49
CA PRO A 426 11.92 -6.98 7.10
C PRO A 426 10.43 -6.93 7.44
N ASN A 427 9.89 -5.73 7.62
CA ASN A 427 8.49 -5.45 7.94
C ASN A 427 7.72 -4.86 6.74
N ALA A 428 8.27 -4.96 5.53
CA ALA A 428 7.64 -4.43 4.33
C ALA A 428 6.36 -5.20 3.96
N LYS A 429 5.40 -4.47 3.39
CA LYS A 429 4.25 -5.05 2.67
C LYS A 429 4.43 -4.79 1.19
N ILE A 430 4.31 -5.84 0.38
CA ILE A 430 4.63 -5.78 -1.04
C ILE A 430 3.44 -6.28 -1.86
N ASP A 431 3.00 -5.45 -2.79
CA ASP A 431 1.96 -5.74 -3.77
C ASP A 431 2.56 -5.70 -5.17
N ILE A 432 2.37 -6.75 -5.98
CA ILE A 432 2.91 -6.85 -7.35
C ILE A 432 1.78 -7.26 -8.29
N GLN A 433 1.55 -6.45 -9.32
CA GLN A 433 0.62 -6.74 -10.39
C GLN A 433 1.41 -7.11 -11.65
N ILE A 434 1.12 -8.27 -12.24
CA ILE A 434 1.72 -8.75 -13.49
C ILE A 434 0.62 -8.92 -14.53
N VAL A 435 0.78 -8.27 -15.67
CA VAL A 435 -0.16 -8.26 -16.80
C VAL A 435 0.48 -8.98 -17.99
N PRO A 436 -0.15 -10.03 -18.53
CA PRO A 436 0.36 -10.70 -19.73
C PRO A 436 0.11 -9.82 -20.96
N GLU A 437 1.14 -9.64 -21.80
CA GLU A 437 1.05 -8.84 -23.02
C GLU A 437 1.02 -9.75 -24.25
N ARG A 438 2.20 -10.15 -24.75
CA ARG A 438 2.36 -10.95 -25.97
C ARG A 438 3.26 -12.15 -25.74
N LYS A 439 3.03 -13.20 -26.51
CA LYS A 439 3.92 -14.36 -26.61
C LYS A 439 4.28 -14.57 -28.08
N TRP A 440 5.56 -14.78 -28.35
CA TRP A 440 6.06 -15.02 -29.69
C TRP A 440 7.17 -16.07 -29.69
N GLY A 441 7.52 -16.54 -30.89
CA GLY A 441 8.58 -17.51 -31.09
C GLY A 441 8.18 -18.60 -32.06
N GLU A 442 8.77 -19.79 -31.89
CA GLU A 442 8.52 -20.93 -32.76
C GLU A 442 7.75 -22.02 -32.01
N LYS A 443 6.72 -22.55 -32.67
CA LYS A 443 6.00 -23.75 -32.24
C LYS A 443 6.27 -24.86 -33.23
N PHE A 444 6.51 -26.04 -32.68
CA PHE A 444 6.80 -27.26 -33.41
C PHE A 444 5.63 -28.23 -33.27
N ILE A 445 5.13 -28.71 -34.39
CA ILE A 445 4.08 -29.74 -34.44
C ILE A 445 4.74 -31.01 -34.97
N GLU A 446 4.81 -32.00 -34.09
CA GLU A 446 5.32 -33.32 -34.42
C GLU A 446 4.20 -34.17 -35.05
N GLU A 447 4.49 -34.77 -36.21
CA GLU A 447 3.61 -35.70 -36.91
C GLU A 447 4.28 -37.06 -37.04
N ASP A 448 3.56 -38.12 -36.66
CA ASP A 448 3.99 -39.51 -36.87
C ASP A 448 3.72 -39.93 -38.32
N ARG A 449 4.77 -40.23 -39.08
CA ARG A 449 4.70 -40.73 -40.46
C ARG A 449 5.31 -42.14 -40.57
N ASN A 450 4.81 -43.04 -39.73
CA ASN A 450 5.30 -44.40 -39.62
C ASN A 450 5.04 -45.20 -40.90
N TYR A 451 6.06 -45.95 -41.37
CA TYR A 451 5.93 -46.90 -42.46
C TYR A 451 5.84 -48.31 -41.91
N ARG A 452 4.83 -49.07 -42.34
CA ARG A 452 4.68 -50.48 -41.98
C ARG A 452 4.42 -51.28 -43.23
N GLU A 453 5.25 -52.28 -43.45
CA GLU A 453 5.03 -53.29 -44.47
C GLU A 453 5.00 -54.65 -43.79
N ARG A 454 3.90 -55.38 -44.02
CA ARG A 454 3.69 -56.73 -43.53
C ARG A 454 3.45 -57.64 -44.72
N PRO A 455 3.92 -58.90 -44.66
CA PRO A 455 3.47 -59.92 -45.57
C PRO A 455 1.95 -60.05 -45.45
N CYS A 456 1.27 -59.87 -46.58
CA CYS A 456 -0.15 -60.12 -46.69
C CYS A 456 -0.39 -61.63 -46.60
N SER A 457 -1.45 -62.05 -45.90
CA SER A 457 -1.95 -63.42 -46.00
C SER A 457 -2.97 -63.48 -47.12
N CYS A 458 -2.50 -63.69 -48.34
CA CYS A 458 -3.33 -64.00 -49.48
C CYS A 458 -2.88 -65.35 -50.03
N GLY A 459 -3.85 -66.22 -50.33
CA GLY A 459 -3.58 -67.55 -50.91
C GLY A 459 -2.73 -67.49 -52.18
N LYS A 460 -2.31 -68.67 -52.64
CA LYS A 460 -1.22 -69.01 -53.59
C LYS A 460 -0.97 -68.16 -54.86
N ASN A 461 -1.73 -67.11 -55.17
CA ASN A 461 -1.63 -66.33 -56.41
C ASN A 461 -1.49 -64.80 -56.23
N CYS A 462 -1.01 -64.33 -55.07
CA CYS A 462 -0.67 -62.92 -54.91
C CYS A 462 0.79 -62.78 -54.49
N ILE A 463 1.53 -61.90 -55.17
CA ILE A 463 2.83 -61.40 -54.70
C ILE A 463 2.51 -60.11 -53.93
N CYS A 464 2.41 -60.17 -52.61
CA CYS A 464 2.40 -58.96 -51.79
C CYS A 464 3.30 -59.09 -50.56
N GLY A 465 4.00 -58.00 -50.25
CA GLY A 465 4.86 -57.78 -49.09
C GLY A 465 5.88 -58.88 -48.80
N VAL A 466 7.00 -58.95 -49.54
CA VAL A 466 8.13 -59.83 -49.16
C VAL A 466 8.84 -59.30 -47.91
N LEU A 467 8.66 -58.01 -47.60
CA LEU A 467 9.36 -57.31 -46.54
C LEU A 467 8.56 -57.30 -45.23
N THR A 468 9.27 -57.53 -44.14
CA THR A 468 8.77 -57.34 -42.76
C THR A 468 9.50 -56.17 -42.15
N VAL A 469 8.88 -54.98 -42.22
CA VAL A 469 9.51 -53.75 -41.73
C VAL A 469 8.52 -52.81 -41.06
N ASP A 470 8.91 -52.25 -39.92
CA ASP A 470 8.28 -51.09 -39.32
C ASP A 470 9.33 -49.99 -39.13
N CYS A 471 9.18 -48.88 -39.85
CA CYS A 471 10.00 -47.68 -39.68
C CYS A 471 9.18 -46.63 -38.94
N TYR A 472 9.62 -46.26 -37.75
CA TYR A 472 8.95 -45.25 -36.95
C TYR A 472 9.60 -43.90 -37.20
N VAL A 473 8.85 -43.00 -37.84
CA VAL A 473 9.36 -41.74 -38.37
C VAL A 473 8.50 -40.62 -37.84
N LYS A 474 9.17 -39.61 -37.29
CA LYS A 474 8.54 -38.36 -36.87
C LYS A 474 8.99 -37.25 -37.81
N VAL A 475 8.08 -36.35 -38.18
CA VAL A 475 8.38 -35.14 -38.93
C VAL A 475 7.97 -33.96 -38.09
N ASN A 476 8.79 -32.91 -38.07
CA ASN A 476 8.54 -31.75 -37.25
C ASN A 476 8.32 -30.50 -38.12
N HIS A 477 7.14 -29.90 -38.01
CA HIS A 477 6.78 -28.70 -38.72
C HIS A 477 6.86 -27.50 -37.78
N GLY A 478 7.83 -26.61 -38.04
CA GLY A 478 7.99 -25.35 -37.33
C GLY A 478 7.09 -24.26 -37.91
N SER A 479 6.37 -23.55 -37.06
CA SER A 479 5.62 -22.35 -37.40
C SER A 479 5.94 -21.23 -36.41
N SER A 480 6.17 -20.03 -36.94
CA SER A 480 6.32 -18.84 -36.10
C SER A 480 4.95 -18.36 -35.64
N TYR A 481 4.87 -17.83 -34.41
CA TYR A 481 3.67 -17.21 -33.89
C TYR A 481 4.03 -15.92 -33.15
N ASP A 482 3.07 -15.00 -33.10
CA ASP A 482 3.11 -13.77 -32.29
C ASP A 482 1.67 -13.36 -32.00
N ASN A 483 1.22 -13.65 -30.79
CA ASN A 483 -0.17 -13.47 -30.38
C ASN A 483 -0.25 -12.93 -28.94
N SER A 484 -1.38 -12.32 -28.59
CA SER A 484 -1.74 -12.07 -27.19
C SER A 484 -1.90 -13.39 -26.43
N PHE A 485 -1.60 -13.40 -25.13
CA PHE A 485 -1.76 -14.60 -24.29
C PHE A 485 -2.35 -14.27 -22.93
N SER A 486 -2.74 -15.32 -22.20
CA SER A 486 -3.18 -15.26 -20.81
C SER A 486 -2.41 -16.29 -20.00
N PHE A 487 -2.12 -16.00 -18.73
CA PHE A 487 -1.46 -16.95 -17.85
C PHE A 487 -2.33 -18.18 -17.53
N ASN A 488 -1.68 -19.32 -17.35
CA ASN A 488 -2.33 -20.51 -16.79
C ASN A 488 -2.49 -20.36 -15.27
N LYS A 489 -3.69 -20.56 -14.75
CA LYS A 489 -4.00 -20.33 -13.32
C LYS A 489 -3.33 -21.30 -12.35
N ASP A 490 -2.78 -22.39 -12.85
CA ASP A 490 -2.03 -23.40 -12.11
C ASP A 490 -0.52 -23.09 -11.99
N PHE A 491 -0.10 -21.89 -12.40
CA PHE A 491 1.31 -21.45 -12.41
C PHE A 491 2.20 -22.26 -13.38
N SER A 492 1.61 -23.01 -14.31
CA SER A 492 2.35 -23.65 -15.41
C SER A 492 2.65 -22.67 -16.56
N GLY A 493 3.39 -23.14 -17.57
CA GLY A 493 3.67 -22.36 -18.78
C GLY A 493 4.55 -21.14 -18.50
N GLU A 494 4.10 -19.96 -18.93
CA GLU A 494 4.85 -18.70 -18.80
C GLU A 494 5.08 -18.31 -17.34
N LEU A 495 4.15 -18.61 -16.44
CA LEU A 495 4.33 -18.29 -15.01
C LEU A 495 5.48 -19.07 -14.37
N SER A 496 5.77 -20.29 -14.83
CA SER A 496 6.94 -21.05 -14.36
C SER A 496 8.28 -20.40 -14.74
N GLN A 497 8.27 -19.48 -15.70
CA GLN A 497 9.43 -18.72 -16.16
C GLN A 497 9.59 -17.37 -15.45
N ILE A 498 8.66 -17.02 -14.55
CA ILE A 498 8.71 -15.83 -13.71
C ILE A 498 9.13 -16.23 -12.28
N MET A 499 10.15 -15.56 -11.75
CA MET A 499 10.67 -15.82 -10.41
C MET A 499 10.87 -14.52 -9.65
N LEU A 500 10.71 -14.57 -8.33
CA LEU A 500 11.11 -13.49 -7.44
C LEU A 500 12.55 -13.74 -6.98
N ILE A 501 13.35 -12.68 -6.95
CA ILE A 501 14.67 -12.71 -6.34
C ILE A 501 14.68 -11.73 -5.18
N ILE A 502 15.02 -12.23 -4.00
CA ILE A 502 15.35 -11.38 -2.86
C ILE A 502 16.86 -11.46 -2.67
N ASN A 503 17.53 -10.32 -2.80
CA ASN A 503 18.99 -10.20 -2.80
C ASN A 503 19.63 -11.05 -3.90
N LYS A 504 20.05 -12.28 -3.57
CA LYS A 504 20.70 -13.24 -4.48
C LYS A 504 19.98 -14.58 -4.56
N SER A 505 18.90 -14.77 -3.81
CA SER A 505 18.18 -16.04 -3.72
C SER A 505 16.98 -16.04 -4.66
N GLU A 506 16.86 -17.08 -5.50
CA GLU A 506 15.76 -17.23 -6.46
C GLU A 506 14.61 -18.04 -5.86
N PHE A 507 13.37 -17.58 -6.07
CA PHE A 507 12.16 -18.23 -5.59
C PHE A 507 11.12 -18.35 -6.71
N ALA A 508 10.68 -19.58 -6.98
CA ALA A 508 9.60 -19.83 -7.92
C ALA A 508 8.26 -19.39 -7.33
N LEU A 509 7.42 -18.73 -8.14
CA LEU A 509 6.11 -18.24 -7.70
C LEU A 509 5.20 -19.38 -7.21
N SER A 510 5.21 -20.52 -7.91
CA SER A 510 4.44 -21.71 -7.54
C SER A 510 4.75 -22.18 -6.11
N ASP A 511 6.03 -22.18 -5.74
CA ASP A 511 6.49 -22.69 -4.46
C ASP A 511 6.11 -21.74 -3.33
N LEU A 512 6.23 -20.43 -3.56
CA LEU A 512 5.85 -19.41 -2.58
C LEU A 512 4.35 -19.41 -2.30
N VAL A 513 3.53 -19.61 -3.33
CA VAL A 513 2.06 -19.74 -3.19
C VAL A 513 1.72 -21.02 -2.45
N ALA A 514 2.30 -22.16 -2.83
CA ALA A 514 2.04 -23.45 -2.20
C ALA A 514 2.42 -23.46 -0.71
N GLN A 515 3.51 -22.77 -0.35
CA GLN A 515 3.98 -22.61 1.03
C GLN A 515 3.23 -21.51 1.81
N LYS A 516 2.25 -20.83 1.19
CA LYS A 516 1.51 -19.70 1.77
C LYS A 516 2.41 -18.55 2.25
N LYS A 517 3.57 -18.38 1.61
CA LYS A 517 4.50 -17.27 1.89
C LYS A 517 4.10 -15.98 1.16
N LEU A 518 3.32 -16.13 0.09
CA LEU A 518 2.61 -15.04 -0.57
C LEU A 518 1.20 -15.49 -0.92
N SER A 519 0.32 -14.53 -1.16
CA SER A 519 -1.03 -14.77 -1.69
C SER A 519 -1.12 -14.32 -3.15
N ALA A 520 -1.87 -15.07 -3.95
CA ALA A 520 -2.06 -14.80 -5.37
C ALA A 520 -3.55 -14.70 -5.70
N ASN A 521 -3.95 -13.59 -6.31
CA ASN A 521 -5.31 -13.31 -6.72
C ASN A 521 -5.36 -12.97 -8.22
N TRP A 522 -6.49 -13.28 -8.86
CA TRP A 522 -6.69 -13.01 -10.29
C TRP A 522 -7.63 -11.82 -10.47
N VAL A 523 -7.14 -10.77 -11.13
CA VAL A 523 -7.94 -9.59 -11.49
C VAL A 523 -8.11 -9.61 -13.01
N GLY A 524 -9.24 -10.17 -13.47
CA GLY A 524 -9.41 -10.51 -14.88
C GLY A 524 -8.38 -11.55 -15.34
N ASN A 525 -7.52 -11.18 -16.30
CA ASN A 525 -6.40 -12.01 -16.78
C ASN A 525 -5.07 -11.71 -16.07
N ASN A 526 -5.07 -10.76 -15.14
CA ASN A 526 -3.87 -10.26 -14.51
C ASN A 526 -3.61 -11.01 -13.19
N LEU A 527 -2.33 -11.26 -12.89
CA LEU A 527 -1.90 -11.90 -11.66
C LEU A 527 -1.52 -10.83 -10.63
N HIS A 528 -2.19 -10.83 -9.49
CA HIS A 528 -1.84 -10.00 -8.35
C HIS A 528 -1.19 -10.85 -7.26
N LEU A 529 0.01 -10.46 -6.81
CA LEU A 529 0.77 -11.12 -5.77
C LEU A 529 0.89 -10.18 -4.56
N LYS A 530 0.63 -10.71 -3.36
CA LYS A 530 0.74 -9.96 -2.11
C LYS A 530 1.60 -10.70 -1.10
N ILE A 531 2.62 -10.02 -0.61
CA ILE A 531 3.58 -10.50 0.40
C ILE A 531 3.40 -9.62 1.63
N ASP A 532 2.82 -10.20 2.68
CA ASP A 532 2.55 -9.50 3.95
C ASP A 532 3.75 -9.52 4.92
N ASP A 533 4.67 -10.48 4.72
CA ASP A 533 5.87 -10.64 5.55
C ASP A 533 6.99 -11.29 4.73
N PRO A 534 7.91 -10.48 4.17
CA PRO A 534 9.00 -10.99 3.35
C PRO A 534 10.01 -11.84 4.15
N THR A 535 10.05 -11.73 5.49
CA THR A 535 10.94 -12.57 6.32
C THR A 535 10.56 -14.04 6.33
N LYS A 536 9.30 -14.36 5.99
CA LYS A 536 8.85 -15.75 5.76
C LYS A 536 9.42 -16.36 4.49
N ILE A 537 9.85 -15.54 3.53
CA ILE A 537 10.49 -15.98 2.29
C ILE A 537 11.99 -16.18 2.52
N LEU A 538 12.66 -15.14 3.01
CA LEU A 538 14.07 -15.10 3.32
C LEU A 538 14.27 -14.31 4.62
N GLU A 539 15.01 -14.85 5.57
CA GLU A 539 15.39 -14.10 6.77
C GLU A 539 16.26 -12.90 6.37
N MET A 540 15.90 -11.71 6.85
CA MET A 540 16.56 -10.45 6.50
C MET A 540 17.02 -9.73 7.76
N ALA A 541 18.22 -9.15 7.69
CA ALA A 541 18.72 -8.26 8.73
C ALA A 541 18.06 -6.88 8.65
N ASN A 542 17.79 -6.26 9.79
CA ASN A 542 17.14 -4.94 9.87
C ASN A 542 18.01 -3.77 9.35
N PHE A 543 19.32 -3.97 9.26
CA PHE A 543 20.29 -2.91 8.93
C PHE A 543 20.97 -3.11 7.57
N GLU A 544 20.57 -4.14 6.82
CA GLU A 544 21.09 -4.40 5.48
C GLU A 544 20.08 -3.91 4.44
N GLU A 545 20.57 -3.31 3.37
CA GLU A 545 19.75 -3.00 2.20
C GLU A 545 19.36 -4.31 1.52
N ASN A 546 18.07 -4.66 1.61
CA ASN A 546 17.53 -5.80 0.89
C ASN A 546 16.80 -5.31 -0.36
N VAL A 547 16.95 -6.02 -1.48
CA VAL A 547 16.37 -5.60 -2.76
C VAL A 547 15.56 -6.73 -3.37
N LEU A 548 14.40 -6.38 -3.90
CA LEU A 548 13.50 -7.29 -4.60
C LEU A 548 13.61 -7.10 -6.11
N PHE A 549 13.77 -8.21 -6.83
CA PHE A 549 13.76 -8.24 -8.30
C PHE A 549 12.73 -9.23 -8.82
N LEU A 550 12.22 -8.94 -10.01
CA LEU A 550 11.51 -9.89 -10.85
C LEU A 550 12.47 -10.43 -11.92
N LYS A 551 12.59 -11.75 -12.01
CA LYS A 551 13.34 -12.43 -13.06
C LYS A 551 12.38 -13.01 -14.08
N LEU A 552 12.58 -12.64 -15.35
CA LEU A 552 11.89 -13.26 -16.48
C LEU A 552 12.90 -14.11 -17.26
N LYS A 553 12.55 -15.37 -17.49
CA LYS A 553 13.29 -16.30 -18.37
C LYS A 553 12.48 -16.51 -19.64
N ASN A 554 13.16 -16.64 -20.77
CA ASN A 554 12.50 -17.13 -21.99
C ASN A 554 12.68 -18.65 -22.08
N PHE A 555 11.70 -19.36 -22.62
CA PHE A 555 11.81 -20.79 -22.81
C PHE A 555 12.80 -21.06 -23.94
N LYS A 556 13.77 -21.95 -23.67
CA LYS A 556 14.66 -22.51 -24.68
C LYS A 556 14.47 -24.01 -24.74
N GLY A 557 14.25 -24.51 -25.95
CA GLY A 557 14.16 -25.92 -26.22
C GLY A 557 15.06 -26.29 -27.38
N GLN A 558 15.34 -27.58 -27.47
CA GLN A 558 15.99 -28.16 -28.63
C GLN A 558 15.07 -29.22 -29.22
N THR A 559 14.95 -29.26 -30.53
CA THR A 559 14.13 -30.23 -31.25
C THR A 559 14.85 -30.76 -32.49
N PHE A 560 14.33 -31.82 -33.09
CA PHE A 560 14.85 -32.34 -34.35
C PHE A 560 14.30 -31.55 -35.55
N GLN A 561 15.05 -31.54 -36.65
CA GLN A 561 14.67 -30.90 -37.90
C GLN A 561 14.62 -31.93 -39.05
N GLY A 562 13.62 -31.80 -39.92
CA GLY A 562 13.36 -32.74 -41.02
C GLY A 562 12.72 -34.03 -40.50
N ALA A 563 12.96 -35.15 -41.20
CA ALA A 563 12.48 -36.45 -40.77
C ALA A 563 13.41 -37.08 -39.72
N TYR A 564 12.86 -37.63 -38.65
CA TYR A 564 13.55 -38.36 -37.61
C TYR A 564 13.11 -39.82 -37.61
N LEU A 565 13.98 -40.71 -38.10
CA LEU A 565 13.80 -42.16 -37.92
C LEU A 565 14.24 -42.51 -36.51
N HIS A 566 13.30 -42.66 -35.58
CA HIS A 566 13.60 -42.86 -34.16
C HIS A 566 13.61 -44.34 -33.75
N ASN A 567 12.98 -45.22 -34.55
CA ASN A 567 13.02 -46.65 -34.33
C ASN A 567 12.82 -47.42 -35.65
N ALA A 568 13.39 -48.63 -35.75
CA ALA A 568 13.22 -49.51 -36.89
C ALA A 568 13.20 -50.98 -36.44
N THR A 569 12.12 -51.70 -36.76
CA THR A 569 11.90 -53.10 -36.36
C THR A 569 11.52 -53.98 -37.55
N GLY A 570 11.56 -55.30 -37.38
CA GLY A 570 11.33 -56.29 -38.45
C GLY A 570 12.62 -56.88 -39.02
N LYS A 571 12.52 -57.94 -39.83
CA LYS A 571 13.69 -58.64 -40.38
C LYS A 571 14.41 -57.78 -41.42
N ASP A 572 13.67 -56.92 -42.11
CA ASP A 572 14.15 -56.10 -43.23
C ASP A 572 14.36 -54.63 -42.83
N LYS A 573 14.53 -54.37 -41.54
CA LYS A 573 14.66 -53.02 -40.95
C LYS A 573 15.79 -52.18 -41.54
N THR A 574 16.82 -52.79 -42.14
CA THR A 574 17.95 -52.11 -42.78
C THR A 574 17.54 -51.30 -44.01
N ILE A 575 16.33 -51.52 -44.55
CA ILE A 575 15.77 -50.78 -45.69
C ILE A 575 15.16 -49.43 -45.25
N CYS A 576 14.84 -49.25 -43.96
CA CYS A 576 14.21 -48.04 -43.42
C CYS A 576 14.93 -46.74 -43.80
N PRO A 577 16.27 -46.62 -43.70
CA PRO A 577 16.97 -45.41 -44.13
C PRO A 577 16.69 -45.01 -45.59
N GLY A 578 16.62 -45.99 -46.49
CA GLY A 578 16.32 -45.74 -47.90
C GLY A 578 14.87 -45.35 -48.16
N MET A 579 13.93 -45.93 -47.41
CA MET A 579 12.51 -45.54 -47.46
C MET A 579 12.32 -44.10 -46.98
N VAL A 580 12.90 -43.76 -45.81
CA VAL A 580 12.80 -42.41 -45.22
C VAL A 580 13.49 -41.37 -46.11
N ALA A 581 14.69 -41.65 -46.61
CA ALA A 581 15.41 -40.72 -47.50
C ALA A 581 14.62 -40.37 -48.76
N ARG A 582 13.94 -41.36 -49.36
CA ARG A 582 13.05 -41.13 -50.52
C ARG A 582 11.79 -40.37 -50.14
N ALA A 583 11.20 -40.71 -49.00
CA ALA A 583 10.00 -40.03 -48.50
C ALA A 583 10.23 -38.55 -48.21
N CYS A 584 11.40 -38.17 -47.69
CA CYS A 584 11.77 -36.77 -47.43
C CYS A 584 11.63 -35.90 -48.69
N LEU A 585 12.01 -36.42 -49.86
CA LEU A 585 11.85 -35.72 -51.14
C LEU A 585 10.38 -35.43 -51.47
N ASN A 586 9.47 -36.32 -51.10
CA ASN A 586 8.02 -36.16 -51.33
C ASN A 586 7.35 -35.30 -50.26
N TRP A 587 7.95 -35.17 -49.08
CA TRP A 587 7.41 -34.41 -47.96
C TRP A 587 7.83 -32.94 -47.97
N GLU A 588 8.57 -32.50 -48.99
CA GLU A 588 9.23 -31.19 -49.06
C GLU A 588 10.23 -30.94 -47.91
N GLU A 589 10.52 -31.98 -47.12
CA GLU A 589 11.49 -31.98 -46.05
C GLU A 589 12.89 -32.16 -46.64
N LYS A 590 13.71 -31.11 -46.58
CA LYS A 590 15.00 -31.05 -47.29
C LYS A 590 16.11 -31.92 -46.66
N GLY A 591 15.79 -32.83 -45.74
CA GLY A 591 16.78 -33.63 -45.02
C GLY A 591 16.25 -34.47 -43.86
N VAL A 592 17.17 -35.20 -43.22
CA VAL A 592 16.94 -36.12 -42.10
C VAL A 592 17.71 -35.64 -40.87
N PHE A 593 17.14 -35.82 -39.68
CA PHE A 593 17.80 -35.47 -38.43
C PHE A 593 19.02 -36.38 -38.18
N ALA A 594 20.17 -35.76 -37.90
CA ALA A 594 21.45 -36.45 -37.68
C ALA A 594 21.43 -37.43 -36.49
N GLY A 595 20.50 -37.29 -35.55
CA GLY A 595 20.28 -38.21 -34.45
C GLY A 595 19.39 -39.42 -34.77
N SER A 596 19.02 -39.65 -36.04
CA SER A 596 18.21 -40.80 -36.44
C SER A 596 18.92 -42.13 -36.20
N VAL A 597 18.17 -43.19 -35.90
CA VAL A 597 18.74 -44.54 -35.82
C VAL A 597 19.20 -45.00 -37.20
N MET A 598 20.19 -45.89 -37.25
CA MET A 598 20.75 -46.44 -38.50
C MET A 598 21.33 -45.37 -39.44
N MET A 599 21.97 -44.32 -38.90
CA MET A 599 22.56 -43.25 -39.71
C MET A 599 23.50 -43.72 -40.82
N ASP A 600 24.24 -44.81 -40.61
CA ASP A 600 25.12 -45.37 -41.64
C ASP A 600 24.36 -45.76 -42.91
N GLY A 601 23.09 -46.17 -42.80
CA GLY A 601 22.23 -46.50 -43.93
C GLY A 601 21.80 -45.27 -44.75
N PHE A 602 21.92 -44.05 -44.21
CA PHE A 602 21.63 -42.82 -44.94
C PHE A 602 22.83 -42.29 -45.73
N ARG A 603 24.07 -42.76 -45.46
CA ARG A 603 25.29 -42.28 -46.14
C ARG A 603 25.20 -42.28 -47.68
N PRO A 604 24.65 -43.32 -48.34
CA PRO A 604 24.51 -43.33 -49.80
C PRO A 604 23.53 -42.29 -50.35
N PHE A 605 22.63 -41.77 -49.51
CA PHE A 605 21.66 -40.74 -49.87
C PHE A 605 22.20 -39.34 -49.59
N VAL A 606 23.02 -39.19 -48.54
CA VAL A 606 23.75 -37.94 -48.26
C VAL A 606 24.69 -37.60 -49.39
N SER A 607 25.44 -38.59 -49.92
CA SER A 607 26.29 -38.38 -51.11
C SER A 607 25.51 -38.01 -52.37
N ARG A 608 24.18 -38.23 -52.38
CA ARG A 608 23.25 -37.88 -53.46
C ARG A 608 22.43 -36.61 -53.17
N GLY A 609 22.80 -35.86 -52.14
CA GLY A 609 22.21 -34.53 -51.85
C GLY A 609 21.18 -34.49 -50.71
N LEU A 610 20.92 -35.60 -50.01
CA LEU A 610 20.12 -35.57 -48.77
C LEU A 610 20.88 -34.77 -47.70
N LYS A 611 20.26 -33.71 -47.15
CA LYS A 611 20.88 -32.96 -46.05
C LYS A 611 20.72 -33.69 -44.73
N LEU A 612 21.75 -33.62 -43.89
CA LEU A 612 21.66 -33.99 -42.48
C LEU A 612 21.47 -32.72 -41.67
N PHE A 613 20.39 -32.67 -40.90
CA PHE A 613 20.13 -31.55 -40.02
C PHE A 613 20.61 -31.85 -38.60
N PRO A 614 21.34 -30.92 -37.97
CA PRO A 614 21.62 -31.00 -36.55
C PRO A 614 20.32 -30.80 -35.75
N ALA A 615 20.41 -30.89 -34.44
CA ALA A 615 19.32 -30.45 -33.59
C ALA A 615 19.14 -28.92 -33.76
N ARG A 616 17.88 -28.48 -33.78
CA ARG A 616 17.51 -27.08 -33.92
C ARG A 616 17.11 -26.54 -32.55
N ASP A 617 17.81 -25.50 -32.14
CA ASP A 617 17.41 -24.73 -30.97
C ASP A 617 16.25 -23.81 -31.35
N TYR A 618 15.32 -23.65 -30.41
CA TYR A 618 14.21 -22.73 -30.56
C TYR A 618 13.90 -22.05 -29.23
N ALA A 619 13.38 -20.84 -29.33
CA ALA A 619 12.99 -20.06 -28.18
C ALA A 619 11.53 -19.64 -28.28
N GLN A 620 10.88 -19.58 -27.13
CA GLN A 620 9.58 -18.96 -26.96
C GLN A 620 9.75 -17.85 -25.94
N ALA A 621 9.48 -16.63 -26.38
CA ALA A 621 9.56 -15.44 -25.56
C ALA A 621 8.15 -14.92 -25.26
N PHE A 622 8.05 -14.18 -24.18
CA PHE A 622 6.85 -13.46 -23.82
C PHE A 622 7.22 -12.10 -23.24
N SER A 623 6.24 -11.21 -23.22
CA SER A 623 6.34 -9.95 -22.50
C SER A 623 5.21 -9.79 -21.51
N VAL A 624 5.51 -9.04 -20.45
CA VAL A 624 4.57 -8.69 -19.40
C VAL A 624 4.75 -7.22 -19.05
N SER A 625 3.71 -6.62 -18.48
CA SER A 625 3.82 -5.33 -17.80
C SER A 625 3.67 -5.55 -16.30
N VAL A 626 4.44 -4.81 -15.49
CA VAL A 626 4.54 -5.02 -14.05
C VAL A 626 4.39 -3.69 -13.33
N SER A 627 3.52 -3.68 -12.32
CA SER A 627 3.43 -2.60 -11.33
C SER A 627 3.69 -3.19 -9.96
N SER A 628 4.48 -2.53 -9.12
CA SER A 628 4.74 -2.93 -7.75
C SER A 628 4.59 -1.76 -6.79
N VAL A 629 4.06 -2.04 -5.60
CA VAL A 629 4.02 -1.10 -4.48
C VAL A 629 4.67 -1.80 -3.30
N ILE A 630 5.80 -1.26 -2.83
CA ILE A 630 6.51 -1.72 -1.64
C ILE A 630 6.30 -0.65 -0.58
N ASN A 631 5.70 -1.04 0.54
CA ASN A 631 5.53 -0.19 1.70
C ASN A 631 6.42 -0.71 2.83
N ASN A 632 7.59 -0.08 3.00
CA ASN A 632 8.52 -0.32 4.09
C ASN A 632 7.99 0.37 5.35
N MET A 633 7.78 -0.40 6.41
CA MET A 633 7.27 0.13 7.68
C MET A 633 8.44 0.53 8.60
N TYR A 634 8.19 1.37 9.61
CA TYR A 634 9.16 1.63 10.67
C TYR A 634 9.45 0.37 11.50
N ASN A 635 10.70 0.21 11.94
CA ASN A 635 11.18 -0.92 12.75
C ASN A 635 11.36 -0.58 14.23
#